data_AF-A0A2K1IW91-F1
#
_entry.id   AF-A0A2K1IW91-F1
#
_cell.length_a   1.000
_cell.length_b   1.000
_cell.length_c   1.000
_cell.angle_alpha   90.00
_cell.angle_beta   90.00
_cell.angle_gamma   90.00
#
_symmetry.space_group_name_H-M   'P 1'
#
loop_
_entity.id
_entity.type
_entity.pdbx_description
1 polymer ?
#
loop_
_entity_poly.entity_id
_entity_poly.type
_entity_poly.pdbx_seq_one_letter_code
_entity_poly.pdbx_strand_id
1 'polypeptide(L)'
;RCRERDELHSASLEGSITVNAHYFEEGNVQLESSRKFNDTVVLQDGKDAGTLIVNSIEHFESVYLSNLEEQYANLSDRTFKELRRKLPVTRTMFAWDKALQLSLTREITREFSGNRR
;
A
#
# COMPACT_ATOMS: atom_id res chain seq x y z
N ARG A 1 42.56 41.59 -0.24
CA ARG A 1 41.37 40.89 -0.79
C ARG A 1 41.55 39.41 -0.53
N CYS A 2 41.15 38.93 0.63
CA CYS A 2 41.12 37.50 0.91
C CYS A 2 39.89 36.93 0.21
N ARG A 3 40.08 35.91 -0.63
CA ARG A 3 38.97 35.12 -1.18
C ARG A 3 38.46 34.24 -0.05
N GLU A 4 37.25 34.49 0.44
CA GLU A 4 36.51 33.52 1.24
C GLU A 4 36.38 32.25 0.39
N ARG A 5 36.87 31.14 0.95
CA ARG A 5 36.66 29.81 0.38
C ARG A 5 35.31 29.38 0.93
N ASP A 6 34.29 29.33 0.06
CA ASP A 6 33.01 28.72 0.41
C ASP A 6 33.25 27.22 0.61
N GLU A 7 33.51 26.82 1.86
CA GLU A 7 33.60 25.42 2.25
C GLU A 7 32.18 24.85 2.28
N LEU A 8 31.81 24.14 1.21
CA LEU A 8 30.57 23.38 1.14
C LEU A 8 30.65 22.21 2.13
N HIS A 9 29.80 22.25 3.16
CA HIS A 9 29.74 21.20 4.17
C HIS A 9 28.58 20.26 3.84
N SER A 10 28.86 19.01 3.45
CA SER A 10 27.82 18.00 3.25
C SER A 10 27.50 17.27 4.56
N ALA A 11 26.22 17.22 4.94
CA ALA A 11 25.72 16.48 6.10
C ALA A 11 24.76 15.37 5.66
N SER A 12 24.88 14.18 6.25
CA SER A 12 23.93 13.09 6.05
C SER A 12 22.76 13.20 7.03
N LEU A 13 21.54 13.20 6.52
CA LEU A 13 20.30 13.17 7.28
C LEU A 13 19.70 11.77 7.19
N GLU A 14 19.68 11.07 8.31
CA GLU A 14 19.05 9.75 8.44
C GLU A 14 17.87 9.84 9.41
N GLY A 15 16.77 9.17 9.08
CA GLY A 15 15.60 9.11 9.94
C GLY A 15 14.64 8.00 9.56
N SER A 16 13.63 7.82 10.42
CA SER A 16 12.58 6.83 10.19
C SER A 16 11.24 7.38 10.63
N ILE A 17 10.22 7.15 9.81
CA ILE A 17 8.82 7.45 10.10
C ILE A 17 8.12 6.13 10.41
N THR A 18 7.40 6.09 11.53
CA THR A 18 6.58 4.95 11.94
C THR A 18 5.14 5.40 12.16
N VAL A 19 4.19 4.70 11.55
CA VAL A 19 2.75 4.96 11.67
C VAL A 19 2.07 3.69 12.15
N ASN A 20 1.36 3.83 13.27
CA ASN A 20 0.56 2.77 13.87
C ASN A 20 -0.87 3.24 14.02
N ALA A 21 -1.82 2.49 13.48
CA ALA A 21 -3.24 2.75 13.65
C ALA A 21 -3.96 1.46 14.07
N HIS A 22 -4.86 1.57 15.05
CA HIS A 22 -5.65 0.45 15.55
C HIS A 22 -7.12 0.85 15.59
N TYR A 23 -7.93 0.12 14.83
CA TYR A 23 -9.37 0.27 14.81
C TYR A 23 -10.03 -1.00 15.32
N PHE A 24 -10.93 -0.86 16.30
CA PHE A 24 -11.51 -1.98 17.03
C PHE A 24 -13.05 -1.96 17.14
N GLU A 25 -13.72 -1.05 16.42
CA GLU A 25 -15.18 -1.01 16.39
C GLU A 25 -15.68 -1.92 15.26
N GLU A 26 -16.49 -2.92 15.62
CA GLU A 26 -16.98 -3.97 14.68
C GLU A 26 -15.88 -4.84 14.02
N GLY A 27 -14.69 -4.90 14.62
CA GLY A 27 -13.58 -5.73 14.14
C GLY A 27 -12.30 -5.49 14.92
N ASN A 28 -11.19 -6.09 14.48
CA ASN A 28 -9.85 -5.76 14.99
C ASN A 28 -8.91 -5.61 13.80
N VAL A 29 -8.60 -4.37 13.44
CA VAL A 29 -7.78 -4.04 12.27
C VAL A 29 -6.62 -3.15 12.72
N GLN A 30 -5.41 -3.55 12.35
CA GLN A 30 -4.18 -2.84 12.67
C GLN A 30 -3.41 -2.50 11.40
N LEU A 31 -2.87 -1.29 11.36
CA LEU A 31 -1.86 -0.84 10.42
C LEU A 31 -0.58 -0.61 11.21
N GLU A 32 0.50 -1.23 10.77
CA GLU A 32 1.87 -0.92 11.18
C GLU A 32 2.66 -0.63 9.91
N SER A 33 3.20 0.58 9.79
CA SER A 33 4.01 1.00 8.65
C SER A 33 5.26 1.71 9.14
N SER A 34 6.41 1.34 8.56
CA SER A 34 7.70 1.93 8.89
C SER A 34 8.46 2.23 7.60
N ARG A 35 9.01 3.43 7.49
CA ARG A 35 9.85 3.84 6.37
C ARG A 35 11.10 4.54 6.87
N LYS A 36 12.26 4.08 6.41
CA LYS A 36 13.55 4.74 6.64
C LYS A 36 13.86 5.66 5.47
N PHE A 37 14.47 6.81 5.75
CA PHE A 37 14.97 7.72 4.75
C PHE A 37 16.41 8.09 5.10
N ASN A 38 17.24 8.16 4.06
CA ASN A 38 18.62 8.60 4.14
C ASN A 38 18.81 9.61 3.02
N ASP A 39 19.24 10.82 3.35
CA ASP A 39 19.48 11.88 2.39
C ASP A 39 20.76 12.64 2.75
N THR A 40 21.28 13.39 1.79
CA THR A 40 22.48 14.21 1.96
C THR A 40 22.14 15.66 1.71
N VAL A 41 22.24 16.50 2.74
CA VAL A 41 21.97 17.93 2.66
C VAL A 41 23.30 18.67 2.57
N VAL A 42 23.41 19.57 1.58
CA VAL A 42 24.59 20.44 1.44
C VAL A 42 24.33 21.73 2.19
N LEU A 43 25.13 22.00 3.22
CA LEU A 43 25.08 23.20 4.04
C LEU A 43 26.02 24.24 3.45
N GLN A 44 25.46 25.40 3.12
CA GLN A 44 26.21 26.58 2.64
C GLN A 44 26.58 27.52 3.80
N ASP A 45 25.64 27.76 4.72
CA ASP A 45 25.86 28.57 5.93
C ASP A 45 25.21 27.88 7.15
N GLY A 46 25.88 27.95 8.30
CA GLY A 46 25.40 27.38 9.56
C GLY A 46 24.13 28.04 10.09
N LYS A 47 23.82 29.27 9.67
CA LYS A 47 22.58 29.96 10.04
C LYS A 47 21.33 29.38 9.38
N ASP A 48 21.45 28.86 8.16
CA ASP A 48 20.31 28.35 7.38
C ASP A 48 20.13 26.83 7.48
N ALA A 49 21.08 26.14 8.13
CA ALA A 49 21.05 24.70 8.32
C ALA A 49 19.76 24.19 8.98
N GLY A 50 19.24 24.92 9.98
CA GLY A 50 18.00 24.54 10.67
C GLY A 50 16.79 24.56 9.74
N THR A 51 16.64 25.62 8.94
CA THR A 51 15.54 25.77 7.97
C THR A 51 15.61 24.70 6.89
N LEU A 52 16.82 24.39 6.39
CA LEU A 52 17.03 23.34 5.39
C LEU A 52 16.60 21.96 5.92
N ILE A 53 16.98 21.60 7.16
CA ILE A 53 16.61 20.33 7.77
C ILE A 53 15.10 20.22 7.96
N VAL A 54 14.45 21.28 8.45
CA VAL A 54 12.98 21.30 8.63
C VAL A 54 12.25 21.11 7.30
N ASN A 55 12.67 21.82 6.26
CA ASN A 55 12.08 21.68 4.93
C ASN A 55 12.28 20.28 4.34
N SER A 56 13.45 19.66 4.55
CA SER A 56 13.69 18.26 4.15
C SER A 56 12.76 17.30 4.89
N ILE A 57 12.56 17.47 6.20
CA ILE A 57 11.64 16.63 7.00
C ILE A 57 10.21 16.79 6.48
N GLU A 58 9.72 18.02 6.28
CA GLU A 58 8.38 18.29 5.74
C GLU A 58 8.19 17.62 4.37
N HIS A 59 9.20 17.68 3.51
CA HIS A 59 9.17 17.01 2.21
C HIS A 59 9.07 15.48 2.35
N PHE A 60 9.87 14.87 3.22
CA PHE A 60 9.81 13.41 3.45
C PHE A 60 8.47 12.96 4.01
N GLU A 61 7.90 13.71 4.95
CA GLU A 61 6.58 13.42 5.51
C GLU A 61 5.49 13.53 4.44
N SER A 62 5.50 14.61 3.65
CA SER A 62 4.53 14.83 2.57
C SER A 62 4.56 13.72 1.52
N VAL A 63 5.77 13.31 1.10
CA VAL A 63 5.96 12.21 0.15
C VAL A 63 5.51 10.88 0.76
N TYR A 64 5.81 10.64 2.04
CA TYR A 64 5.41 9.41 2.71
C TYR A 64 3.88 9.30 2.86
N LEU A 65 3.21 10.38 3.28
CA LEU A 65 1.76 10.43 3.40
C LEU A 65 1.07 10.23 2.04
N SER A 66 1.53 10.92 1.00
CA SER A 66 0.99 10.78 -0.36
C SER A 66 1.12 9.33 -0.87
N ASN A 67 2.28 8.70 -0.64
CA ASN A 67 2.49 7.30 -1.01
C ASN A 67 1.58 6.35 -0.21
N LEU A 68 1.36 6.63 1.08
CA LEU A 68 0.50 5.81 1.93
C LEU A 68 -0.96 5.88 1.43
N GLU A 69 -1.45 7.07 1.09
CA GLU A 69 -2.79 7.26 0.50
C GLU A 69 -2.94 6.50 -0.83
N GLU A 70 -1.95 6.60 -1.72
CA GLU A 70 -1.97 5.88 -3.00
C GLU A 70 -1.99 4.36 -2.79
N GLN A 71 -1.21 3.84 -1.83
CA GLN A 71 -1.23 2.42 -1.50
C GLN A 71 -2.59 1.99 -0.97
N TYR A 72 -3.24 2.78 -0.11
CA TYR A 72 -4.58 2.49 0.38
C TYR A 72 -5.65 2.51 -0.72
N ALA A 73 -5.57 3.47 -1.64
CA ALA A 73 -6.44 3.50 -2.82
C ALA A 73 -6.25 2.23 -3.67
N ASN A 74 -5.00 1.86 -3.96
CA ASN A 74 -4.66 0.66 -4.73
C ASN A 74 -5.08 -0.66 -4.05
N LEU A 75 -4.97 -0.74 -2.71
CA LEU A 75 -5.42 -1.89 -1.91
C LEU A 75 -6.92 -2.14 -2.10
N SER A 76 -7.72 -1.07 -2.01
CA SER A 76 -9.17 -1.13 -2.19
C SER A 76 -9.59 -1.58 -3.60
N ASP A 77 -8.84 -1.16 -4.61
CA ASP A 77 -9.23 -1.32 -6.00
C ASP A 77 -8.68 -2.56 -6.70
N ARG A 78 -7.48 -3.02 -6.33
CA ARG A 78 -6.84 -4.21 -6.92
C ARG A 78 -6.76 -5.35 -5.93
N THR A 79 -5.95 -5.22 -4.89
CA THR A 79 -5.54 -6.33 -4.02
C THR A 79 -6.74 -7.02 -3.37
N PHE A 80 -7.69 -6.26 -2.80
CA PHE A 80 -8.88 -6.88 -2.20
C PHE A 80 -9.83 -7.49 -3.23
N LYS A 81 -9.91 -6.93 -4.45
CA LYS A 81 -10.75 -7.49 -5.52
C LYS A 81 -10.17 -8.78 -6.11
N GLU A 82 -8.85 -8.89 -6.16
CA GLU A 82 -8.15 -10.12 -6.56
C GLU A 82 -8.34 -11.24 -5.53
N LEU A 83 -8.30 -10.90 -4.24
CA LEU A 83 -8.59 -11.85 -3.17
C LEU A 83 -10.06 -12.31 -3.19
N ARG A 84 -11.01 -11.37 -3.25
CA ARG A 84 -12.43 -11.67 -3.30
C ARG A 84 -13.19 -10.61 -4.07
N ARG A 85 -13.83 -11.05 -5.16
CA ARG A 85 -14.71 -10.20 -5.95
C ARG A 85 -16.04 -9.98 -5.23
N LYS A 86 -16.60 -8.77 -5.34
CA LYS A 86 -17.96 -8.47 -4.85
C LYS A 86 -19.04 -9.31 -5.54
N LEU A 87 -18.85 -9.61 -6.84
CA LEU A 87 -19.72 -10.48 -7.63
C LEU A 87 -18.89 -11.50 -8.42
N PRO A 88 -19.47 -12.67 -8.75
CA PRO A 88 -18.91 -13.59 -9.73
C PRO A 88 -18.57 -12.90 -11.06
N VAL A 89 -17.76 -13.56 -11.90
CA VAL A 89 -17.38 -13.03 -13.23
C VAL A 89 -18.60 -12.66 -14.09
N THR A 90 -19.71 -13.40 -13.90
CA THR A 90 -21.01 -13.17 -14.56
C THR A 90 -21.71 -11.88 -14.16
N ARG A 91 -21.21 -11.14 -13.16
CA ARG A 91 -21.80 -9.90 -12.60
C ARG A 91 -23.25 -10.07 -12.13
N THR A 92 -23.61 -11.28 -11.73
CA THR A 92 -24.93 -11.64 -11.20
C THR A 92 -24.77 -12.34 -9.86
N MET A 93 -25.75 -12.18 -8.97
CA MET A 93 -25.77 -12.94 -7.72
C MET A 93 -25.77 -14.44 -8.02
N PHE A 94 -25.13 -15.20 -7.14
CA PHE A 94 -25.07 -16.65 -7.30
C PHE A 94 -26.48 -17.24 -7.20
N ALA A 95 -26.90 -17.94 -8.25
CA ALA A 95 -28.21 -18.57 -8.30
C ALA A 95 -28.18 -19.90 -7.53
N TRP A 96 -28.38 -19.82 -6.20
CA TRP A 96 -28.38 -20.98 -5.30
C TRP A 96 -29.35 -22.09 -5.75
N ASP A 97 -30.53 -21.74 -6.24
CA ASP A 97 -31.54 -22.71 -6.72
C ASP A 97 -31.04 -23.54 -7.91
N LYS A 98 -30.23 -22.93 -8.78
CA LYS A 98 -29.66 -23.59 -9.97
C LYS A 98 -28.39 -24.38 -9.63
N ALA A 99 -27.73 -24.07 -8.53
CA ALA A 99 -26.48 -24.72 -8.12
C ALA A 99 -26.69 -26.20 -7.74
N LEU A 100 -27.78 -26.51 -7.02
CA LEU A 100 -28.17 -27.90 -6.71
C LEU A 100 -28.51 -28.71 -7.97
N GLN A 101 -29.15 -28.07 -8.95
CA GLN A 101 -29.45 -28.73 -10.23
C GLN A 101 -28.19 -28.96 -11.07
N LEU A 102 -27.23 -28.04 -11.03
CA LEU A 102 -25.95 -28.18 -11.74
C LEU A 102 -25.09 -29.32 -11.18
N SER A 103 -25.05 -29.53 -9.85
CA SER A 103 -24.32 -30.67 -9.27
C SER A 103 -24.96 -32.00 -9.65
N LEU A 104 -26.29 -32.10 -9.54
CA LEU A 104 -27.04 -33.31 -9.91
C LEU A 104 -26.93 -33.61 -11.40
N THR A 105 -27.10 -32.60 -12.26
CA THR A 105 -26.99 -32.78 -13.72
C THR A 105 -25.57 -33.19 -14.13
N ARG A 106 -24.54 -32.65 -13.48
CA ARG A 106 -23.15 -33.02 -13.75
C ARG A 106 -22.85 -34.46 -13.30
N GLU A 107 -23.38 -34.89 -12.15
CA GLU A 107 -23.22 -36.24 -11.64
C GLU A 107 -23.97 -37.26 -12.51
N ILE A 108 -25.24 -36.99 -12.84
CA ILE A 108 -26.02 -37.78 -13.80
C ILE A 108 -25.29 -37.87 -15.15
N THR A 109 -24.82 -36.74 -15.70
CA THR A 109 -24.07 -36.76 -16.97
C THR A 109 -22.80 -37.60 -16.86
N ARG A 110 -22.08 -37.55 -15.73
CA ARG A 110 -20.88 -38.36 -15.48
C ARG A 110 -21.18 -39.85 -15.43
N GLU A 111 -22.24 -40.26 -14.75
CA GLU A 111 -22.68 -41.67 -14.69
C GLU A 111 -23.10 -42.18 -16.07
N PHE A 112 -23.92 -41.42 -16.81
CA PHE A 112 -24.39 -41.83 -18.14
C PHE A 112 -23.32 -41.75 -19.25
N SER A 113 -22.25 -40.96 -19.05
CA SER A 113 -21.12 -40.89 -19.98
C SER A 113 -20.00 -41.89 -19.64
N GLY A 114 -19.85 -42.27 -18.36
CA GLY A 114 -18.93 -43.32 -17.91
C GLY A 114 -19.41 -44.75 -18.20
N ASN A 115 -20.72 -44.96 -18.31
CA ASN A 115 -21.33 -46.28 -18.56
C ASN A 115 -21.51 -46.63 -20.06
N ARG A 116 -20.87 -45.88 -20.96
CA ARG A 116 -20.73 -46.22 -22.40
C ARG A 116 -19.35 -46.83 -22.66
N ARG A 117 -19.14 -48.06 -22.19
CA ARG A 117 -18.19 -49.04 -22.72
C ARG A 117 -18.82 -50.42 -22.65
#